data_AF-A0A7Y5WTX5-F1
#
_entry.id   AF-A0A7Y5WTX5-F1
#
_cell.length_a   1.000
_cell.length_b   1.000
_cell.length_c   1.000
_cell.angle_alpha   90.00
_cell.angle_beta   90.00
_cell.angle_gamma   90.00
#
_symmetry.space_group_name_H-M   'P 1'
#
loop_
_entity.id
_entity.type
_entity.pdbx_description
1 polymer ?
#
loop_
_entity_poly.entity_id
_entity_poly.type
_entity_poly.pdbx_seq_one_letter_code
_entity_poly.pdbx_strand_id
1 'polypeptide(L)' 'MPVDIRIPIGLMFALMGGLLAAYGIFGNHDIYARSLGLNINLIWGTVLLVCGAIFIVLGSRPGRA' A
#
# COMPACT_ATOMS: atom_id res chain seq x y z
N MET A 1 -17.29 20.95 -0.37
CA MET A 1 -16.14 20.85 -1.30
C MET A 1 -16.06 19.40 -1.76
N PRO A 2 -16.17 19.07 -3.06
CA PRO A 2 -15.97 17.71 -3.51
C PRO A 2 -14.51 17.32 -3.20
N VAL A 3 -14.34 16.45 -2.21
CA VAL A 3 -13.03 15.89 -1.88
C VAL A 3 -12.66 14.97 -3.05
N ASP A 4 -11.48 15.17 -3.64
CA ASP A 4 -10.99 14.27 -4.69
C ASP A 4 -10.89 12.86 -4.10
N ILE A 5 -11.71 11.95 -4.60
CA ILE A 5 -11.83 10.58 -4.10
C ILE A 5 -10.53 9.78 -4.24
N ARG A 6 -9.60 10.24 -5.09
CA ARG A 6 -8.27 9.63 -5.25
C ARG A 6 -7.46 9.69 -3.96
N ILE A 7 -7.58 10.77 -3.17
CA ILE A 7 -6.83 10.93 -1.93
C ILE A 7 -7.26 9.92 -0.86
N PRO A 8 -8.54 9.80 -0.46
CA PRO A 8 -8.95 8.81 0.54
C PRO A 8 -8.70 7.38 0.07
N ILE A 9 -8.89 7.07 -1.23
CA ILE A 9 -8.55 5.76 -1.79
C ILE A 9 -7.04 5.48 -1.65
N GLY A 10 -6.20 6.42 -2.07
CA GLY A 10 -4.75 6.28 -1.98
C GLY A 10 -4.26 6.15 -0.53
N LEU A 11 -4.89 6.86 0.41
CA LEU A 11 -4.59 6.75 1.84
C LEU A 11 -4.93 5.35 2.38
N MET A 12 -6.08 4.79 2.03
CA MET A 12 -6.47 3.44 2.44
C MET A 12 -5.49 2.38 1.91
N PHE A 13 -5.10 2.50 0.64
CA PHE A 13 -4.10 1.61 0.04
C PHE A 13 -2.73 1.74 0.72
N ALA A 14 -2.29 2.96 1.01
CA ALA A 14 -1.01 3.20 1.68
C ALA A 14 -1.02 2.66 3.12
N LEU A 15 -2.11 2.85 3.87
CA LEU A 15 -2.26 2.33 5.24
C LEU A 15 -2.25 0.80 5.28
N MET A 16 -3.05 0.15 4.43
CA MET A 16 -3.07 -1.32 4.34
C MET A 16 -1.75 -1.89 3.83
N GLY A 17 -1.17 -1.28 2.80
CA GLY A 17 0.14 -1.70 2.28
C GLY A 17 1.24 -1.55 3.33
N GLY A 18 1.23 -0.46 4.10
CA GLY A 18 2.16 -0.22 5.20
C GLY A 18 2.04 -1.24 6.31
N LEU A 19 0.82 -1.54 6.77
CA LEU A 19 0.56 -2.60 7.75
C LEU A 19 1.04 -3.96 7.26
N LEU A 20 0.75 -4.31 6.01
CA LEU A 20 1.13 -5.60 5.43
C LEU A 20 2.65 -5.72 5.23
N ALA A 21 3.31 -4.64 4.78
CA ALA A 21 4.77 -4.59 4.65
C ALA A 21 5.46 -4.65 6.03
N ALA A 22 4.93 -3.94 7.02
CA ALA A 22 5.43 -4.01 8.40
C ALA A 22 5.30 -5.42 8.95
N TYR A 23 4.16 -6.09 8.74
CA TYR A 23 4.00 -7.49 9.13
C TYR A 23 4.94 -8.42 8.33
N GLY A 24 5.21 -8.13 7.06
CA GLY A 24 6.23 -8.84 6.28
C GLY A 24 7.64 -8.74 6.88
N ILE A 25 7.99 -7.59 7.46
CA ILE A 25 9.32 -7.33 8.03
C ILE A 25 9.44 -7.88 9.46
N PHE A 26 8.44 -7.62 10.31
CA PHE A 26 8.50 -7.89 11.75
C PHE A 26 7.73 -9.16 12.18
N GLY A 27 6.87 -9.70 11.32
CA GLY A 27 6.06 -10.88 11.60
C GLY A 27 6.83 -12.19 11.48
N ASN A 28 6.24 -13.27 11.97
CA ASN A 28 6.84 -14.60 11.91
C ASN A 28 6.90 -15.11 10.46
N HIS A 29 8.09 -15.50 9.98
CA HIS A 29 8.29 -16.03 8.63
C HIS A 29 7.82 -17.49 8.44
N ASP A 30 7.53 -18.24 9.51
CA ASP A 30 7.07 -19.64 9.44
C ASP A 30 5.78 -19.79 8.63
N ILE A 31 4.93 -18.75 8.62
CA ILE A 31 3.68 -18.73 7.85
C ILE A 31 3.92 -18.81 6.33
N TYR A 32 5.10 -18.41 5.85
CA TYR A 32 5.44 -18.39 4.43
C TYR A 32 5.84 -19.76 3.89
N ALA A 33 5.94 -20.80 4.73
CA ALA A 33 6.10 -22.18 4.25
C ALA A 33 4.98 -22.57 3.25
N ARG A 34 3.77 -22.02 3.45
CA ARG A 34 2.62 -22.18 2.54
C ARG A 34 2.74 -21.36 1.25
N SER A 35 3.67 -20.41 1.21
CA SER A 35 3.97 -19.50 0.11
C SER A 35 5.32 -19.80 -0.56
N LEU A 36 5.81 -21.05 -0.46
CA LEU A 36 7.11 -21.47 -0.99
C LEU A 36 8.30 -20.71 -0.36
N GLY A 37 8.16 -20.23 0.87
CA GLY A 37 9.15 -19.39 1.56
C GLY A 37 9.19 -17.94 1.09
N LEU A 38 8.29 -17.54 0.18
CA LEU A 38 8.21 -16.15 -0.29
C LEU A 38 7.44 -15.30 0.71
N ASN A 39 8.01 -14.15 1.05
CA ASN A 39 7.39 -13.15 1.92
C ASN A 39 6.28 -12.40 1.17
N ILE A 40 5.14 -13.07 0.99
CA ILE A 40 4.02 -12.58 0.19
C ILE A 40 3.43 -11.28 0.76
N ASN A 41 3.49 -11.11 2.09
CA ASN A 41 3.02 -9.91 2.78
C ASN A 41 3.90 -8.71 2.45
N LEU A 42 5.23 -8.88 2.44
CA LEU A 42 6.12 -7.79 2.04
C LEU A 42 5.92 -7.43 0.57
N ILE A 43 5.86 -8.43 -0.33
CA ILE A 43 5.68 -8.21 -1.78
C ILE A 43 4.39 -7.43 -2.06
N TRP A 44 3.25 -7.94 -1.60
CA TRP A 44 1.96 -7.29 -1.85
C TRP A 44 1.79 -6.00 -1.05
N GLY A 45 2.37 -5.91 0.16
CA GLY A 45 2.41 -4.68 0.94
C GLY A 45 3.14 -3.55 0.20
N THR A 46 4.28 -3.86 -0.41
CA THR A 46 5.00 -2.90 -1.27
C THR A 46 4.18 -2.51 -2.51
N VAL A 47 3.53 -3.46 -3.18
CA VAL A 47 2.67 -3.16 -4.34
C VAL A 47 1.52 -2.22 -3.96
N LEU A 48 0.85 -2.49 -2.83
CA LEU A 48 -0.22 -1.65 -2.29
C LEU A 48 0.28 -0.24 -1.92
N LEU A 49 1.47 -0.13 -1.32
CA LEU A 49 2.10 1.15 -1.01
C LEU A 49 2.39 1.97 -2.26
N VAL A 50 2.99 1.35 -3.29
CA VAL A 50 3.29 2.03 -4.57
C VAL A 50 1.98 2.51 -5.22
N CYS A 51 0.96 1.66 -5.25
CA CYS A 51 -0.34 2.01 -5.81
C CYS A 51 -1.02 3.16 -5.04
N GLY A 52 -1.03 3.10 -3.70
CA GLY A 52 -1.58 4.16 -2.86
C GLY A 52 -0.84 5.49 -3.03
N ALA A 53 0.49 5.45 -3.11
CA ALA A 53 1.31 6.62 -3.36
C ALA A 53 1.00 7.26 -4.73
N ILE A 54 0.78 6.45 -5.78
CA ILE A 54 0.37 6.95 -7.10
C ILE A 54 -0.96 7.72 -7.00
N PHE A 55 -1.97 7.16 -6.32
CA PHE A 55 -3.26 7.84 -6.16
C PHE A 55 -3.16 9.13 -5.37
N ILE A 56 -2.37 9.15 -4.28
CA ILE A 56 -2.12 10.35 -3.49
C ILE A 56 -1.44 11.42 -4.34
N VAL A 57 -0.36 11.07 -5.07
CA VAL A 57 0.37 12.01 -5.94
C VAL A 57 -0.54 12.56 -7.04
N LEU A 58 -1.39 11.73 -7.64
CA LEU A 58 -2.32 12.18 -8.68
C LEU A 58 -3.42 13.09 -8.13
N GLY A 59 -3.94 12.83 -6.92
CA GLY A 59 -4.98 13.65 -6.30
C GLY A 59 -4.46 14.93 -5.63
N SER A 60 -3.18 14.98 -5.30
CA SER A 60 -2.54 16.17 -4.69
C SER A 60 -1.86 17.09 -5.71
N ARG A 61 -1.81 16.71 -6.99
CA ARG A 61 -1.38 17.61 -8.06
C ARG A 61 -2.39 18.75 -8.18
N PRO A 62 -1.99 20.02 -7.97
CA PRO A 62 -2.86 21.13 -8.28
C PRO A 62 -3.20 21.04 -9.76
N GLY A 63 -4.51 20.98 -10.07
CA GLY A 63 -4.96 21.11 -11.44
C GLY A 63 -4.31 22.37 -12.01
N ARG A 64 -3.52 22.20 -13.07
CA ARG A 64 -3.07 23.34 -13.88
C ARG A 64 -4.34 23.91 -14.54
N ALA A 65 -4.99 24.83 -13.83
CA ALA A 65 -6.01 25.73 -14.35
C ALA A 65 -5.34 27.07 -14.64
#